data_AF-A0A1I5XZ85-F1
#
_entry.id   AF-A0A1I5XZ85-F1
#
_cell.length_a   1.000
_cell.length_b   1.000
_cell.length_c   1.000
_cell.angle_alpha   90.00
_cell.angle_beta   90.00
_cell.angle_gamma   90.00
#
_symmetry.space_group_name_H-M   'P 1'
#
loop_
_entity.id
_entity.type
_entity.pdbx_description
1 polymer ?
#
loop_
_entity_poly.entity_id
_entity_poly.type
_entity_poly.pdbx_seq_one_letter_code
_entity_poly.pdbx_strand_id
1 'polypeptide(L)'
;MKQIQSNAHMETAVRYSYFSSIDQMDRHVKQHRRTLTWQSTEDAVLCLLARRSLSYPGTSWMKVKTIAAAVGKSPRTVNYALAALEEKKMIRRIPVMRETHGGSSSNVIAILPYTSDCSPSPADRPNAETPSNASAEASDASGESVSLEFFKQEKYKYMSYLNFSWLIHHKWKDNCVKHGSAYMEKVVESLIREYEYRQIKERLQHPHPRRIPRPAFLDHNWLED
;
A
#
# COMPACT_ATOMS: atom_id res chain seq x y z
N MET A 1 9.39 3.76 -34.91
CA MET A 1 7.97 3.82 -34.51
C MET A 1 7.72 5.15 -33.80
N LYS A 2 6.91 6.04 -34.37
CA LYS A 2 6.49 7.28 -33.68
C LYS A 2 5.40 6.90 -32.69
N GLN A 3 5.67 7.00 -31.39
CA GLN A 3 4.61 6.93 -30.38
C GLN A 3 3.70 8.14 -30.58
N ILE A 4 2.43 7.91 -30.89
CA ILE A 4 1.40 8.95 -30.88
C ILE A 4 1.29 9.42 -29.44
N GLN A 5 1.85 10.59 -29.13
CA GLN A 5 1.75 11.21 -27.81
C GLN A 5 0.36 11.85 -27.73
N SER A 6 -0.41 11.58 -26.68
CA SER A 6 -1.68 12.27 -26.50
C SER A 6 -1.39 13.70 -26.02
N ASN A 7 -2.16 14.67 -26.53
CA ASN A 7 -1.95 16.08 -26.25
C ASN A 7 -1.95 16.37 -24.72
N ALA A 8 -2.88 15.79 -23.97
CA ALA A 8 -2.91 15.90 -22.51
C ALA A 8 -1.58 15.57 -21.78
N HIS A 9 -0.80 14.58 -22.25
CA HIS A 9 0.49 14.26 -21.61
C HIS A 9 1.53 15.34 -21.87
N MET A 10 1.56 15.89 -23.08
CA MET A 10 2.48 16.96 -23.46
C MET A 10 2.14 18.24 -22.67
N GLU A 11 0.87 18.63 -22.62
CA GLU A 11 0.41 19.79 -21.85
C GLU A 11 0.77 19.66 -20.36
N THR A 12 0.52 18.49 -19.79
CA THR A 12 0.88 18.20 -18.39
C THR A 12 2.40 18.23 -18.20
N ALA A 13 3.16 17.62 -19.09
CA ALA A 13 4.61 17.57 -18.98
C ALA A 13 5.29 18.94 -19.09
N VAL A 14 4.76 19.83 -19.93
CA VAL A 14 5.19 21.23 -20.02
C VAL A 14 4.86 21.97 -18.74
N ARG A 15 3.63 21.84 -18.24
CA ARG A 15 3.17 22.50 -16.99
C ARG A 15 4.02 22.13 -15.77
N TYR A 16 4.49 20.89 -15.71
CA TYR A 16 5.28 20.37 -14.59
C TYR A 16 6.76 20.22 -14.91
N SER A 17 7.25 20.88 -15.97
CA SER A 17 8.68 20.98 -16.25
C SER A 17 9.29 22.08 -15.36
N TYR A 18 10.03 21.66 -14.34
CA TYR A 18 10.62 22.56 -13.35
C TYR A 18 12.00 23.11 -13.74
N PHE A 19 12.58 22.63 -14.84
CA PHE A 19 13.93 22.98 -15.25
C PHE A 19 13.90 23.65 -16.62
N SER A 20 14.69 24.70 -16.78
CA SER A 20 14.82 25.40 -18.06
C SER A 20 15.84 24.74 -19.01
N SER A 21 16.74 23.91 -18.47
CA SER A 21 17.79 23.22 -19.23
C SER A 21 18.07 21.81 -18.68
N ILE A 22 18.54 20.93 -19.56
CA ILE A 22 18.97 19.57 -19.22
C ILE A 22 20.12 19.59 -18.21
N ASP A 23 21.07 20.52 -18.37
CA ASP A 23 22.22 20.64 -17.46
C ASP A 23 21.78 21.08 -16.05
N GLN A 24 20.76 21.95 -15.96
CA GLN A 24 20.15 22.30 -14.68
C GLN A 24 19.51 21.08 -14.01
N MET A 25 18.72 20.30 -14.76
CA MET A 25 18.12 19.05 -14.27
C MET A 25 19.21 18.09 -13.78
N ASP A 26 20.27 17.88 -14.55
CA ASP A 26 21.36 16.95 -14.22
C ASP A 26 22.07 17.34 -12.92
N ARG A 27 22.25 18.63 -12.62
CA ARG A 27 22.77 19.10 -11.32
C ARG A 27 21.87 18.68 -10.17
N HIS A 28 20.56 18.92 -10.28
CA HIS A 28 19.60 18.55 -9.23
C HIS A 28 19.50 17.02 -9.07
N VAL A 29 19.51 16.26 -10.17
CA VAL A 29 19.51 14.80 -10.12
C VAL A 29 20.77 14.28 -9.43
N LYS A 30 21.97 14.82 -9.76
CA LYS A 30 23.22 14.45 -9.06
C LYS A 30 23.12 14.70 -7.55
N GLN A 31 22.50 15.81 -7.16
CA GLN A 31 22.33 16.15 -5.75
C GLN A 31 21.35 15.21 -5.03
N HIS A 32 20.21 14.88 -5.65
CA HIS A 32 19.29 13.85 -5.15
C HIS A 32 20.00 12.50 -4.96
N ARG A 33 20.79 12.07 -5.95
CA ARG A 33 21.52 10.79 -5.91
C ARG A 33 22.52 10.70 -4.76
N ARG A 34 23.11 11.81 -4.31
CA ARG A 34 24.01 11.82 -3.14
C ARG A 34 23.32 11.42 -1.85
N THR A 35 22.00 11.60 -1.77
CA THR A 35 21.20 11.20 -0.60
C THR A 35 20.67 9.76 -0.71
N LEU A 36 20.77 9.14 -1.89
CA LEU A 36 20.34 7.77 -2.12
C LEU A 36 21.49 6.80 -1.84
N THR A 37 21.13 5.57 -1.48
CA THR A 37 22.10 4.48 -1.42
C THR A 37 22.57 4.13 -2.83
N TRP A 38 23.90 4.06 -3.00
CA TRP A 38 24.53 3.78 -4.29
C TRP A 38 24.01 2.46 -4.89
N GLN A 39 23.68 2.47 -6.18
CA GLN A 39 23.17 1.30 -6.93
C GLN A 39 21.87 0.68 -6.38
N SER A 40 21.13 1.41 -5.55
CA SER A 40 19.79 1.00 -5.15
C SER A 40 18.82 1.00 -6.34
N THR A 41 17.68 0.33 -6.18
CA THR A 41 16.63 0.35 -7.21
C THR A 41 16.08 1.77 -7.42
N GLU A 42 16.01 2.57 -6.35
CA GLU A 42 15.63 3.99 -6.39
C GLU A 42 16.59 4.81 -7.25
N ASP A 43 17.90 4.64 -7.04
CA ASP A 43 18.94 5.31 -7.82
C ASP A 43 18.84 4.97 -9.31
N ALA A 44 18.67 3.68 -9.62
CA ALA A 44 18.53 3.20 -11.00
C ALA A 44 17.26 3.75 -11.67
N VAL A 45 16.13 3.79 -10.95
CA VAL A 45 14.87 4.35 -11.46
C VAL A 45 15.01 5.86 -11.68
N LEU A 46 15.59 6.61 -10.74
CA LEU A 46 15.79 8.06 -10.87
C LEU A 46 16.69 8.39 -12.07
N CYS A 47 17.78 7.64 -12.27
CA CYS A 47 18.66 7.80 -13.42
C CYS A 47 17.94 7.51 -14.75
N LEU A 48 17.10 6.47 -14.79
CA LEU A 48 16.33 6.13 -15.97
C LEU A 48 15.32 7.24 -16.31
N LEU A 49 14.63 7.79 -15.30
CA LEU A 49 13.69 8.88 -15.47
C LEU A 49 14.41 10.12 -16.03
N ALA A 50 15.53 10.54 -15.43
CA ALA A 50 16.30 11.68 -15.92
C ALA A 50 16.73 11.52 -17.39
N ARG A 51 17.21 10.33 -17.76
CA ARG A 51 17.58 9.99 -19.16
C ARG A 51 16.40 10.04 -20.14
N ARG A 52 15.18 9.88 -19.65
CA ARG A 52 13.96 9.83 -20.47
C ARG A 52 13.20 11.16 -20.44
N SER A 53 13.56 12.07 -19.55
CA SER A 53 13.04 13.43 -19.43
C SER A 53 13.87 14.46 -20.21
N LEU A 54 14.44 14.09 -21.36
CA LEU A 54 15.27 15.00 -22.18
C LEU A 54 14.44 15.92 -23.08
N SER A 55 13.31 15.44 -23.59
CA SER A 55 12.42 16.25 -24.43
C SER A 55 11.70 17.34 -23.63
N TYR A 56 11.36 17.05 -22.38
CA TYR A 56 10.77 17.98 -21.43
C TYR A 56 11.60 17.89 -20.15
N PRO A 57 12.49 18.87 -19.89
CA PRO A 57 13.41 18.79 -18.77
C PRO A 57 12.67 18.50 -17.45
N GLY A 58 12.96 17.34 -16.87
CA GLY A 58 12.38 16.88 -15.62
C GLY A 58 11.10 16.05 -15.72
N THR A 59 10.42 15.94 -16.87
CA THR A 59 9.16 15.19 -16.99
C THR A 59 9.22 14.03 -17.98
N SER A 60 8.63 12.89 -17.60
CA SER A 60 8.47 11.72 -18.48
C SER A 60 7.20 10.94 -18.14
N TRP A 61 6.56 10.29 -19.12
CA TRP A 61 5.33 9.51 -18.91
C TRP A 61 5.52 8.02 -19.19
N MET A 62 6.62 7.48 -18.66
CA MET A 62 6.91 6.06 -18.82
C MET A 62 5.94 5.19 -18.03
N LYS A 63 5.44 4.12 -18.67
CA LYS A 63 4.68 3.08 -17.96
C LYS A 63 5.58 2.34 -16.98
N VAL A 64 5.04 2.00 -15.82
CA VAL A 64 5.75 1.22 -14.78
C VAL A 64 6.31 -0.10 -15.34
N LYS A 65 5.56 -0.81 -16.20
CA LYS A 65 6.04 -2.03 -16.86
C LYS A 65 7.30 -1.80 -17.72
N THR A 66 7.37 -0.65 -18.40
CA THR A 66 8.52 -0.27 -19.24
C THR A 66 9.72 0.10 -18.38
N ILE A 67 9.50 0.82 -17.26
CA ILE A 67 10.56 1.11 -16.27
C ILE A 67 11.10 -0.20 -15.69
N ALA A 68 10.21 -1.11 -15.30
CA ALA A 68 10.56 -2.42 -14.76
C ALA A 68 11.42 -3.24 -15.71
N ALA A 69 11.05 -3.29 -17.00
CA ALA A 69 11.85 -3.97 -18.02
C ALA A 69 13.23 -3.31 -18.20
N ALA A 70 13.32 -1.98 -18.16
CA ALA A 70 14.58 -1.26 -18.34
C ALA A 70 15.54 -1.38 -17.14
N VAL A 71 15.02 -1.48 -15.91
CA VAL A 71 15.82 -1.65 -14.69
C VAL A 71 16.06 -3.14 -14.36
N GLY A 72 15.35 -4.06 -15.02
CA GLY A 72 15.46 -5.50 -14.75
C GLY A 72 14.85 -5.91 -13.41
N LYS A 73 13.75 -5.26 -13.00
CA LYS A 73 13.06 -5.52 -11.73
C LYS A 73 11.59 -5.81 -11.96
N SER A 74 10.92 -6.36 -10.94
CA SER A 74 9.47 -6.56 -11.02
C SER A 74 8.72 -5.22 -11.03
N PRO A 75 7.54 -5.12 -11.67
CA PRO A 75 6.71 -3.91 -11.61
C PRO A 75 6.34 -3.51 -10.18
N ARG A 76 6.16 -4.49 -9.27
CA ARG A 76 5.90 -4.26 -7.85
C ARG A 76 7.08 -3.55 -7.17
N THR A 77 8.30 -4.02 -7.42
CA THR A 77 9.53 -3.40 -6.89
C THR A 77 9.72 -1.98 -7.41
N VAL A 78 9.43 -1.74 -8.70
CA VAL A 78 9.49 -0.38 -9.25
C VAL A 78 8.45 0.54 -8.61
N ASN A 79 7.23 0.07 -8.37
CA ASN A 79 6.23 0.87 -7.66
C ASN A 79 6.69 1.23 -6.25
N TYR A 80 7.35 0.32 -5.53
CA TYR A 80 7.95 0.63 -4.23
C TYR A 80 9.06 1.68 -4.34
N ALA A 81 9.95 1.56 -5.32
CA ALA A 81 10.99 2.56 -5.55
C ALA A 81 10.39 3.93 -5.91
N LEU A 82 9.35 3.98 -6.76
CA LEU A 82 8.66 5.22 -7.09
C LEU A 82 7.99 5.84 -5.85
N ALA A 83 7.34 5.02 -5.02
CA ALA A 83 6.73 5.51 -3.77
C ALA A 83 7.77 6.07 -2.79
N ALA A 84 8.91 5.39 -2.64
CA ALA A 84 10.01 5.87 -1.80
C ALA A 84 10.63 7.18 -2.32
N LEU A 85 10.75 7.33 -3.64
CA LEU A 85 11.22 8.59 -4.26
C LEU A 85 10.20 9.73 -4.10
N GLU A 86 8.90 9.44 -4.10
CA GLU A 86 7.85 10.42 -3.81
C GLU A 86 7.87 10.87 -2.34
N GLU A 87 8.05 9.93 -1.42
CA GLU A 87 8.16 10.19 0.02
C GLU A 87 9.35 11.12 0.32
N LYS A 88 10.48 10.90 -0.37
CA LYS A 88 11.68 11.75 -0.31
C LYS A 88 11.53 13.07 -1.09
N LYS A 89 10.35 13.37 -1.65
CA LYS A 89 10.06 14.56 -2.46
C LYS A 89 11.03 14.75 -3.64
N MET A 90 11.55 13.66 -4.20
CA MET A 90 12.42 13.70 -5.38
C MET A 90 11.62 13.70 -6.68
N ILE A 91 10.47 13.03 -6.68
CA ILE A 91 9.59 12.92 -7.83
C ILE A 91 8.12 13.15 -7.43
N ARG A 92 7.28 13.43 -8.42
CA ARG A 92 5.82 13.51 -8.29
C ARG A 92 5.15 12.80 -9.47
N ARG A 93 4.25 11.84 -9.21
CA ARG A 93 3.37 11.27 -10.25
C ARG A 93 2.10 12.10 -10.36
N ILE A 94 1.82 12.57 -11.57
CA ILE A 94 0.63 13.31 -11.94
C ILE A 94 -0.26 12.38 -12.76
N PRO A 95 -1.47 12.04 -12.28
CA PRO A 95 -2.39 11.21 -13.04
C PRO A 95 -2.88 11.99 -14.27
N VAL A 96 -2.82 11.36 -15.44
CA VAL A 96 -3.36 11.92 -16.68
C VAL A 96 -4.49 11.02 -17.16
N MET A 97 -5.61 11.63 -17.55
CA MET A 97 -6.76 10.93 -18.13
C MET A 97 -6.73 11.05 -19.66
N ARG A 98 -7.27 10.04 -20.36
CA ARG A 98 -7.44 10.11 -21.82
C ARG A 98 -8.66 10.93 -22.19
N GLU A 99 -8.49 11.83 -23.15
CA GLU A 99 -9.55 12.70 -23.68
C GLU A 99 -10.69 11.92 -24.36
N THR A 100 -10.37 10.86 -25.12
CA THR A 100 -11.32 10.24 -26.05
C THR A 100 -12.28 9.22 -25.46
N HIS A 101 -11.86 8.43 -24.46
CA HIS A 101 -12.66 7.29 -23.97
C HIS A 101 -12.91 7.27 -22.48
N GLY A 102 -12.35 8.23 -21.72
CA GLY A 102 -12.34 8.17 -20.26
C GLY A 102 -11.51 6.99 -19.76
N GLY A 103 -10.52 7.25 -18.92
CA GLY A 103 -9.68 6.19 -18.37
C GLY A 103 -8.29 6.68 -18.00
N SER A 104 -7.73 6.02 -16.98
CA SER A 104 -6.40 6.35 -16.48
C SER A 104 -5.34 5.98 -17.51
N SER A 105 -4.58 6.97 -17.95
CA SER A 105 -3.45 6.78 -18.84
C SER A 105 -2.16 6.55 -18.04
N SER A 106 -1.01 6.62 -18.69
CA SER A 106 0.26 6.64 -17.95
C SER A 106 0.37 7.92 -17.14
N ASN A 107 0.80 7.82 -15.89
CA ASN A 107 1.10 9.02 -15.11
C ASN A 107 2.29 9.75 -15.72
N VAL A 108 2.24 11.08 -15.71
CA VAL A 108 3.40 11.93 -15.94
C VAL A 108 4.21 11.96 -14.65
N ILE A 109 5.49 11.64 -14.72
CA ILE A 109 6.42 11.63 -13.60
C ILE A 109 7.30 12.87 -13.74
N ALA A 110 7.21 13.78 -12.79
CA ALA A 110 8.00 15.00 -12.72
C ALA A 110 9.10 14.86 -11.66
N ILE A 111 10.34 15.15 -12.03
CA ILE A 111 11.48 15.26 -11.12
C ILE A 111 11.43 16.64 -10.50
N LEU A 112 11.45 16.69 -9.17
CA LEU A 112 11.40 17.92 -8.40
C LEU A 112 12.81 18.51 -8.23
N PRO A 113 12.95 19.84 -8.19
CA PRO A 113 14.23 20.47 -7.88
C PRO A 113 14.69 20.06 -6.47
N TYR A 114 15.97 19.75 -6.33
CA TYR A 114 16.55 19.47 -5.02
C TYR A 114 16.52 20.74 -4.15
N THR A 115 15.88 20.65 -2.99
CA THR A 115 15.93 21.65 -1.93
C THR A 115 16.78 21.09 -0.79
N SER A 116 17.90 21.75 -0.47
CA SER A 116 18.76 21.41 0.69
C SER A 116 18.05 21.62 2.02
N ASP A 117 16.94 22.37 1.99
CA ASP A 117 16.37 22.96 3.17
C ASP A 117 15.24 22.08 3.68
N CYS A 118 15.42 21.58 4.89
CA CYS A 118 14.33 21.30 5.79
C CYS A 118 13.66 22.64 6.14
N SER A 119 12.90 23.20 5.20
CA SER A 119 11.95 24.28 5.48
C SER A 119 10.63 23.88 4.83
N PRO A 120 9.53 23.79 5.61
CA PRO A 120 8.22 23.59 5.02
C PRO A 120 7.87 24.87 4.27
N SER A 121 8.01 24.88 2.94
CA SER A 121 7.49 25.96 2.12
C SER A 121 5.95 25.98 2.26
N PRO A 122 5.35 27.07 2.78
CA PRO A 122 3.90 27.20 2.84
C PRO A 122 3.39 27.87 1.56
N ALA A 123 2.98 27.08 0.59
CA ALA A 123 2.17 27.50 -0.56
C ALA A 123 1.55 26.21 -1.13
N ASP A 124 0.24 25.94 -1.02
CA ASP A 124 -0.87 26.81 -1.35
C ASP A 124 -1.97 26.79 -0.27
N ARG A 125 -2.31 27.97 0.25
CA ARG A 125 -3.66 28.24 0.79
C ARG A 125 -4.16 29.50 0.07
N PRO A 126 -5.38 29.50 -0.51
CA PRO A 126 -5.93 30.71 -1.08
C PRO A 126 -6.17 31.75 0.02
N ASN A 127 -5.88 32.99 -0.37
CA ASN A 127 -5.93 34.24 0.34
C ASN A 127 -7.21 34.45 1.16
N ALA A 128 -7.07 34.90 2.42
CA ALA A 128 -8.14 35.55 3.17
C ALA A 128 -7.55 36.77 3.90
N GLU A 129 -8.08 37.93 3.55
CA GLU A 129 -7.61 39.26 3.98
C GLU A 129 -8.07 39.60 5.42
N THR A 130 -7.10 40.09 6.21
CA THR A 130 -7.17 41.20 7.21
C THR A 130 -7.92 41.01 8.56
N PRO A 131 -7.35 41.49 9.70
CA PRO A 131 -7.77 41.12 11.07
C PRO A 131 -8.67 42.16 11.75
N SER A 132 -9.43 41.74 12.77
CA SER A 132 -10.05 42.63 13.75
C SER A 132 -10.05 42.00 15.15
N ASN A 133 -9.86 42.85 16.16
CA ASN A 133 -9.43 42.58 17.52
C ASN A 133 -10.54 42.07 18.49
N ALA A 134 -10.05 41.35 19.52
CA ALA A 134 -10.47 41.31 20.92
C ALA A 134 -11.89 40.82 21.30
N SER A 135 -11.99 39.71 22.03
CA SER A 135 -12.01 39.71 23.51
C SER A 135 -12.06 38.27 24.04
N ALA A 136 -11.45 38.06 25.20
CA ALA A 136 -11.37 36.81 25.95
C ALA A 136 -12.71 36.39 26.56
N GLU A 137 -12.93 35.09 26.73
CA GLU A 137 -13.17 34.46 28.05
C GLU A 137 -13.08 32.93 27.96
N ALA A 138 -12.68 32.33 29.08
CA ALA A 138 -12.26 30.94 29.23
C ALA A 138 -13.37 30.03 29.76
N SER A 139 -13.30 28.73 29.45
CA SER A 139 -13.66 27.66 30.39
C SER A 139 -13.25 26.27 29.86
N ASP A 140 -12.18 25.74 30.46
CA ASP A 140 -11.97 24.40 31.01
C ASP A 140 -12.30 23.09 30.27
N ALA A 141 -11.23 22.28 30.19
CA ALA A 141 -11.09 20.93 30.75
C ALA A 141 -10.77 19.77 29.79
N SER A 142 -9.60 19.19 30.09
CA SER A 142 -9.34 17.75 30.23
C SER A 142 -9.03 16.93 28.97
N GLY A 143 -7.79 16.44 28.89
CA GLY A 143 -7.47 15.25 28.10
C GLY A 143 -6.03 15.17 27.58
N GLU A 144 -5.07 15.22 28.49
CA GLU A 144 -3.74 14.59 28.46
C GLU A 144 -3.14 14.12 27.12
N SER A 145 -1.97 14.70 26.85
CA SER A 145 -0.96 14.24 25.90
C SER A 145 -0.65 12.74 26.05
N VAL A 146 -0.69 11.99 24.95
CA VAL A 146 -0.02 10.68 24.88
C VAL A 146 0.98 10.68 23.73
N SER A 147 2.23 10.76 24.17
CA SER A 147 3.48 10.45 23.49
C SER A 147 3.35 9.40 22.39
N LEU A 148 3.66 9.80 21.15
CA LEU A 148 3.73 8.94 19.98
C LEU A 148 5.12 8.26 19.93
N GLU A 149 5.42 7.51 20.98
CA GLU A 149 6.60 6.66 21.07
C GLU A 149 6.20 5.40 21.80
N PHE A 150 5.65 4.41 21.08
CA PHE A 150 5.76 2.99 21.42
C PHE A 150 5.23 2.12 20.26
N PHE A 151 5.82 2.23 19.06
CA PHE A 151 5.76 1.11 18.11
C PHE A 151 6.77 0.03 18.54
N LYS A 152 6.51 -0.58 19.70
CA LYS A 152 7.09 -1.88 20.03
C LYS A 152 6.11 -2.95 19.61
N GLN A 153 6.65 -3.86 18.79
CA GLN A 153 6.12 -5.15 18.43
C GLN A 153 5.38 -5.82 19.60
N GLU A 154 4.05 -5.87 19.56
CA GLU A 154 3.29 -6.74 20.43
C GLU A 154 2.27 -7.57 19.63
N LYS A 155 2.64 -8.85 19.50
CA LYS A 155 1.79 -10.06 19.47
C LYS A 155 0.38 -9.88 18.93
N TYR A 156 0.18 -10.38 17.71
CA TYR A 156 -1.11 -10.61 17.05
C TYR A 156 -2.25 -10.94 18.03
N LYS A 157 -3.16 -9.97 18.23
CA LYS A 157 -4.46 -10.18 18.87
C LYS A 157 -5.29 -11.07 17.95
N TYR A 158 -5.69 -12.25 18.45
CA TYR A 158 -6.53 -13.20 17.73
C TYR A 158 -7.85 -12.53 17.34
N MET A 159 -8.06 -12.32 16.04
CA MET A 159 -9.34 -11.85 15.51
C MET A 159 -10.38 -12.97 15.68
N SER A 160 -11.48 -12.68 16.38
CA SER A 160 -12.60 -13.61 16.55
C SER A 160 -13.11 -14.12 15.19
N TYR A 161 -13.40 -15.43 15.10
CA TYR A 161 -13.93 -16.10 13.90
C TYR A 161 -15.14 -15.37 13.31
N LEU A 162 -15.98 -14.77 14.17
CA LEU A 162 -17.15 -14.00 13.76
C LEU A 162 -16.78 -12.72 13.02
N ASN A 163 -15.72 -12.02 13.45
CA ASN A 163 -15.25 -10.79 12.80
C ASN A 163 -14.62 -11.09 11.43
N PHE A 164 -13.90 -12.21 11.31
CA PHE A 164 -13.29 -12.62 10.04
C PHE A 164 -14.34 -13.12 9.04
N SER A 165 -15.29 -13.94 9.50
CA SER A 165 -16.42 -14.41 8.70
C SER A 165 -17.28 -13.25 8.18
N TRP A 166 -17.58 -12.27 9.06
CA TRP A 166 -18.31 -11.08 8.69
C TRP A 166 -17.58 -10.26 7.62
N LEU A 167 -16.26 -10.07 7.76
CA LEU A 167 -15.45 -9.33 6.80
C LEU A 167 -15.43 -10.02 5.41
N ILE A 168 -15.30 -11.35 5.38
CA ILE A 168 -15.34 -12.12 4.13
C ILE A 168 -16.71 -11.98 3.47
N HIS A 169 -17.79 -12.16 4.23
CA HIS A 169 -19.15 -12.08 3.71
C HIS A 169 -19.46 -10.67 3.18
N HIS A 170 -18.95 -9.62 3.81
CA HIS A 170 -19.09 -8.24 3.35
C HIS A 170 -18.32 -8.00 2.04
N LYS A 171 -17.08 -8.49 1.95
CA LYS A 171 -16.23 -8.38 0.75
C LYS A 171 -16.71 -9.21 -0.44
N TRP A 172 -17.52 -10.25 -0.21
CA TRP A 172 -18.17 -11.05 -1.25
C TRP A 172 -19.49 -10.45 -1.73
N LYS A 173 -20.25 -9.80 -0.83
CA LYS A 173 -21.49 -9.09 -1.17
C LYS A 173 -21.21 -7.83 -1.99
N ASP A 174 -20.09 -7.17 -1.70
CA ASP A 174 -19.49 -6.22 -2.60
C ASP A 174 -18.96 -6.99 -3.81
N ASN A 175 -19.59 -6.84 -4.97
CA ASN A 175 -19.25 -7.45 -6.26
C ASN A 175 -17.80 -7.17 -6.78
N CYS A 176 -16.88 -6.79 -5.90
CA CYS A 176 -15.48 -6.48 -6.13
C CYS A 176 -14.59 -7.72 -6.31
N VAL A 177 -15.06 -8.93 -5.95
CA VAL A 177 -14.42 -10.21 -6.30
C VAL A 177 -15.20 -10.88 -7.44
N LYS A 178 -15.48 -10.14 -8.51
CA LYS A 178 -16.28 -10.69 -9.61
C LYS A 178 -15.51 -11.62 -10.53
N HIS A 179 -14.19 -11.49 -10.67
CA HIS A 179 -13.34 -12.50 -11.31
C HIS A 179 -11.91 -12.39 -10.78
N GLY A 180 -11.37 -13.48 -10.25
CA GLY A 180 -9.98 -13.58 -9.78
C GLY A 180 -9.90 -13.66 -8.25
N SER A 181 -9.48 -14.75 -7.63
CA SER A 181 -8.43 -15.65 -8.08
C SER A 181 -8.70 -17.06 -7.57
N ALA A 182 -8.51 -18.06 -8.42
CA ALA A 182 -8.43 -19.47 -8.03
C ALA A 182 -7.43 -19.72 -6.88
N TYR A 183 -6.53 -18.76 -6.63
CA TYR A 183 -5.64 -18.73 -5.47
C TYR A 183 -6.40 -18.53 -4.14
N MET A 184 -7.37 -17.60 -4.06
CA MET A 184 -8.12 -17.37 -2.82
C MET A 184 -9.07 -18.52 -2.49
N GLU A 185 -9.67 -19.17 -3.50
CA GLU A 185 -10.44 -20.41 -3.30
C GLU A 185 -9.55 -21.51 -2.71
N LYS A 186 -8.36 -21.73 -3.29
CA LYS A 186 -7.39 -22.70 -2.75
C LYS A 186 -6.92 -22.36 -1.34
N VAL A 187 -6.72 -21.08 -1.02
CA VAL A 187 -6.34 -20.65 0.33
C VAL A 187 -7.46 -20.96 1.32
N VAL A 188 -8.71 -20.69 0.97
CA VAL A 188 -9.87 -21.00 1.82
C VAL A 188 -10.03 -22.52 1.98
N GLU A 189 -9.98 -23.29 0.90
CA GLU A 189 -10.05 -24.76 0.95
C GLU A 189 -8.92 -25.37 1.79
N SER A 190 -7.70 -24.84 1.66
CA SER A 190 -6.56 -25.30 2.47
C SER A 190 -6.77 -25.04 3.96
N LEU A 191 -7.35 -23.89 4.31
CA LEU A 191 -7.62 -23.54 5.70
C LEU A 191 -8.77 -24.39 6.29
N ILE A 192 -9.80 -24.69 5.50
CA ILE A 192 -10.90 -25.58 5.91
C ILE A 192 -10.37 -26.98 6.17
N ARG A 193 -9.56 -27.53 5.25
CA ARG A 193 -8.95 -28.87 5.43
C ARG A 193 -8.08 -28.95 6.67
N GLU A 194 -7.26 -27.93 6.93
CA GLU A 194 -6.43 -27.86 8.14
C GLU A 194 -7.28 -27.83 9.42
N TYR A 195 -8.39 -27.10 9.40
CA TYR A 195 -9.31 -27.06 10.54
C TYR A 195 -9.97 -28.43 10.78
N GLU A 196 -10.51 -29.06 9.74
CA GLU A 196 -11.12 -30.38 9.82
C GLU A 196 -10.10 -31.43 10.29
N TYR A 197 -8.87 -31.38 9.78
CA TYR A 197 -7.79 -32.25 10.21
C TYR A 197 -7.49 -32.09 11.70
N ARG A 198 -7.46 -30.86 12.23
CA ARG A 198 -7.29 -30.62 13.67
C ARG A 198 -8.46 -31.16 14.48
N GLN A 199 -9.69 -30.97 14.04
CA GLN A 199 -10.88 -31.51 14.71
C GLN A 199 -10.88 -33.04 14.74
N ILE A 200 -10.49 -33.69 13.64
CA ILE A 200 -10.33 -35.15 13.58
C ILE A 200 -9.22 -35.62 14.52
N LYS A 201 -8.08 -34.93 14.52
CA LYS A 201 -6.95 -35.23 15.41
C LYS A 201 -7.34 -35.12 16.89
N GLU A 202 -8.09 -34.09 17.26
CA GLU A 202 -8.62 -33.92 18.63
C GLU A 202 -9.56 -35.07 19.01
N ARG A 203 -10.46 -35.50 18.11
CA ARG A 203 -11.32 -36.68 18.34
C ARG A 203 -10.56 -37.99 18.45
N LEU A 204 -9.45 -38.13 17.71
CA LEU A 204 -8.58 -39.32 17.80
C LEU A 204 -7.74 -39.34 19.07
N GLN A 205 -7.35 -38.18 19.60
CA GLN A 205 -6.60 -38.06 20.85
C GLN A 205 -7.48 -38.29 22.09
N HIS A 206 -8.77 -37.98 22.00
CA HIS A 206 -9.75 -38.26 23.04
C HIS A 206 -10.86 -39.17 22.50
N PRO A 207 -10.58 -40.48 22.30
CA PRO A 207 -11.63 -41.42 21.97
C PRO A 207 -12.65 -41.40 23.12
N HIS A 208 -13.93 -41.18 22.80
CA HIS A 208 -14.99 -41.35 23.81
C HIS A 208 -14.78 -42.71 24.49
N PRO A 209 -14.86 -42.78 25.83
CA PRO A 209 -14.72 -44.05 26.51
C PRO A 209 -15.74 -45.02 25.90
N ARG A 210 -15.24 -46.16 25.40
CA ARG A 210 -16.10 -47.25 24.93
C ARG A 210 -17.13 -47.46 26.02
N ARG A 211 -18.43 -47.45 25.67
CA ARG A 211 -19.48 -47.82 26.62
C ARG A 211 -19.07 -49.17 27.20
N ILE A 212 -18.66 -49.17 28.46
CA ILE A 212 -18.35 -50.38 29.20
C ILE A 212 -19.66 -51.20 29.14
N PRO A 213 -19.64 -52.48 28.72
CA PRO A 213 -20.83 -53.31 28.82
C PRO A 213 -21.33 -53.21 30.25
N ARG A 214 -22.61 -52.86 30.43
CA ARG A 214 -23.22 -52.79 31.76
C ARG A 214 -22.90 -54.12 32.45
N PRO A 215 -22.25 -54.14 33.63
CA PRO A 215 -21.94 -55.40 34.28
C PRO A 215 -23.25 -56.17 34.44
N ALA A 216 -23.27 -57.42 33.99
CA ALA A 216 -24.41 -58.29 34.22
C ALA A 216 -24.57 -58.38 35.74
N PHE A 217 -25.71 -57.92 36.25
CA PHE A 217 -26.04 -58.13 37.65
C PHE A 217 -26.03 -59.64 37.88
N LEU A 218 -25.21 -60.12 38.83
CA LEU A 218 -25.44 -61.45 39.37
C LEU A 218 -26.78 -61.36 40.12
N ASP A 219 -27.79 -62.07 39.62
CA ASP A 219 -29.02 -62.29 40.37
C ASP A 219 -28.68 -63.10 41.62
N HIS A 220 -28.38 -62.40 42.71
CA HIS A 220 -28.40 -62.99 44.04
C HIS A 220 -29.85 -62.99 44.50
N ASN A 221 -30.44 -64.18 44.54
CA ASN A 221 -31.77 -64.42 45.06
C ASN A 221 -31.67 -64.37 46.60
N TRP A 222 -32.13 -63.27 47.21
CA TRP A 222 -32.03 -63.04 48.65
C TRP A 222 -33.23 -63.67 49.39
N LEU A 223 -33.12 -64.94 49.77
CA LEU A 223 -34.07 -65.75 50.58
C LEU A 223 -35.32 -66.23 49.80
N GLU A 224 -35.71 -67.49 49.60
CA GLU A 224 -35.37 -68.81 50.17
C GLU A 224 -34.39 -68.82 51.36
N ASP A 225 -34.93 -68.43 52.51
CA ASP A 225 -34.61 -68.95 53.86
C ASP A 225 -35.76 -68.58 54.81
#